data_AF-A0A9W6YZX3-F1
#
_entry.id   AF-A0A9W6YZX3-F1
#
_cell.length_a   1.000
_cell.length_b   1.000
_cell.length_c   1.000
_cell.angle_alpha   90.00
_cell.angle_beta   90.00
_cell.angle_gamma   90.00
#
_symmetry.space_group_name_H-M   'P 1'
#
loop_
_entity.id
_entity.type
_entity.pdbx_description
1 polymer ?
#
loop_
_entity_poly.entity_id
_entity_poly.type
_entity_poly.pdbx_seq_one_letter_code
_entity_poly.pdbx_strand_id
1 'polypeptide(L)'
;MLKLLWPQNDASFLDPDNRSSHIEINIPTYQHGVKEDSMDLQIKSLLYTYKKFRIYKLDHFVDTSDNVSDEYVQLTYSDKPKYDEILDSISMSRSDHSSDSYLINEKLDAIYNVHYFKKMFLDDPYRILIDFPKNKFRSMMILSDAPNDVALPTLDEGFKFLVLLSDSTDDEYRRVILNSPLYKEHEIKYDVKLKILNKVLDKQRREHPEGFNQDIKYKIVRTYLIKLAFHIQVMRIFKTTLPLNLTPEEENEFHDNVKNSVRVRIERESIKLANRSTP
;
A
#
# COMPACT_ATOMS: atom_id res chain seq x y z
N MET A 1 20.27 24.57 0.73
CA MET A 1 19.84 25.91 0.29
C MET A 1 18.80 25.74 -0.82
N LEU A 2 17.54 25.50 -0.46
CA LEU A 2 16.40 25.34 -1.39
C LEU A 2 15.22 26.08 -0.76
N LYS A 3 14.83 27.18 -1.40
CA LYS A 3 13.74 28.07 -1.00
C LYS A 3 12.40 27.35 -1.20
N LEU A 4 11.61 27.28 -0.14
CA LEU A 4 10.19 26.95 -0.15
C LEU A 4 9.45 27.97 -1.00
N LEU A 5 8.84 27.52 -2.11
CA LEU A 5 7.76 28.24 -2.79
C LEU A 5 6.45 27.70 -2.23
N TRP A 6 6.01 28.30 -1.11
CA TRP A 6 4.61 28.32 -0.73
C TRP A 6 4.07 29.71 -1.13
N PRO A 7 2.84 29.84 -1.65
CA PRO A 7 2.30 31.16 -1.98
C PRO A 7 2.16 31.98 -0.70
N GLN A 8 2.78 33.17 -0.68
CA GLN A 8 2.45 34.19 0.30
C GLN A 8 1.08 34.75 -0.07
N ASN A 9 0.08 34.52 0.78
CA ASN A 9 -1.20 35.19 0.65
C ASN A 9 -1.05 36.61 1.20
N ASP A 10 -1.03 37.58 0.29
CA ASP A 10 -1.19 38.99 0.58
C ASP A 10 -2.56 39.23 1.22
N ALA A 11 -2.54 39.67 2.47
CA ALA A 11 -3.70 40.10 3.22
C ALA A 11 -4.08 41.53 2.81
N SER A 12 -4.77 41.71 1.67
CA SER A 12 -5.46 42.95 1.36
C SER A 12 -6.48 42.80 0.23
N PHE A 13 -7.71 42.40 0.55
CA PHE A 13 -8.95 42.99 0.00
C PHE A 13 -10.17 42.32 0.65
N LEU A 14 -10.80 43.01 1.60
CA LEU A 14 -12.14 42.64 2.07
C LEU A 14 -13.15 43.33 1.14
N ASP A 15 -13.66 42.56 0.19
CA ASP A 15 -14.87 42.91 -0.57
C ASP A 15 -16.05 42.16 0.10
N PRO A 16 -17.08 42.85 0.63
CA PRO A 16 -18.09 42.22 1.49
C PRO A 16 -19.17 41.39 0.75
N ASP A 17 -19.09 41.23 -0.57
CA ASP A 17 -20.16 40.61 -1.37
C ASP A 17 -19.83 39.23 -1.98
N ASN A 18 -18.72 38.58 -1.60
CA ASN A 18 -18.44 37.24 -2.11
C ASN A 18 -19.15 36.16 -1.29
N ARG A 19 -20.34 35.77 -1.78
CA ARG A 19 -21.12 34.60 -1.33
C ARG A 19 -20.18 33.44 -1.01
N SER A 20 -20.30 32.89 0.19
CA SER A 20 -19.57 31.70 0.62
C SER A 20 -19.78 30.55 -0.36
N SER A 21 -18.86 30.40 -1.32
CA SER A 21 -18.60 29.12 -1.93
C SER A 21 -18.11 28.26 -0.77
N HIS A 22 -18.99 27.47 -0.17
CA HIS A 22 -18.59 26.37 0.68
C HIS A 22 -17.55 25.59 -0.12
N ILE A 23 -16.28 25.69 0.28
CA ILE A 23 -15.25 24.82 -0.27
C ILE A 23 -15.66 23.43 0.21
N GLU A 24 -16.31 22.68 -0.66
CA GLU A 24 -16.65 21.29 -0.40
C GLU A 24 -15.32 20.54 -0.31
N ILE A 25 -14.87 20.31 0.93
CA ILE A 25 -13.62 19.60 1.18
C ILE A 25 -13.88 18.14 0.80
N ASN A 26 -13.39 17.73 -0.37
CA ASN A 26 -13.49 16.35 -0.83
C ASN A 26 -12.52 15.48 -0.01
N ILE A 27 -13.06 14.74 0.96
CA ILE A 27 -12.30 13.85 1.86
C ILE A 27 -12.04 12.53 1.12
N PRO A 28 -10.78 12.04 1.07
CA PRO A 28 -10.45 10.82 0.34
C PRO A 28 -11.14 9.62 0.98
N THR A 29 -11.72 8.80 0.11
CA THR A 29 -12.37 7.55 0.48
C THR A 29 -11.45 6.36 0.35
N TYR A 30 -10.33 6.51 -0.37
CA TYR A 30 -9.37 5.43 -0.68
C TYR A 30 -10.03 4.19 -1.29
N GLN A 31 -11.18 4.37 -1.91
CA GLN A 31 -11.85 3.35 -2.69
C GLN A 31 -11.10 3.16 -4.01
N HIS A 32 -11.36 2.03 -4.66
CA HIS A 32 -10.70 1.65 -5.91
C HIS A 32 -11.75 1.29 -6.94
N GLY A 33 -11.34 1.23 -8.21
CA GLY A 33 -12.25 0.93 -9.29
C GLY A 33 -13.13 2.12 -9.63
N VAL A 34 -14.41 1.91 -9.92
CA VAL A 34 -15.32 2.99 -10.37
C VAL A 34 -15.56 4.04 -9.28
N LYS A 35 -15.27 3.71 -8.02
CA LYS A 35 -15.41 4.62 -6.87
C LYS A 35 -14.10 5.25 -6.43
N GLU A 36 -13.05 5.14 -7.24
CA GLU A 36 -11.76 5.75 -6.89
C GLU A 36 -11.86 7.28 -6.74
N ASP A 37 -11.06 7.82 -5.82
CA ASP A 37 -10.95 9.27 -5.65
C ASP A 37 -10.37 9.90 -6.94
N SER A 38 -10.65 11.19 -7.19
CA SER A 38 -9.99 11.90 -8.29
C SER A 38 -8.46 11.78 -8.19
N MET A 39 -7.76 11.68 -9.33
CA MET A 39 -6.31 11.43 -9.33
C MET A 39 -5.52 12.45 -8.51
N ASP A 40 -5.90 13.73 -8.56
CA ASP A 40 -5.26 14.78 -7.77
C ASP A 40 -5.47 14.60 -6.25
N LEU A 41 -6.68 14.21 -5.83
CA LEU A 41 -6.97 13.90 -4.42
C LEU A 41 -6.22 12.65 -3.96
N GLN A 42 -6.17 11.62 -4.80
CA GLN A 42 -5.44 10.37 -4.52
C GLN A 42 -3.94 10.62 -4.37
N ILE A 43 -3.33 11.41 -5.26
CA ILE A 43 -1.90 11.76 -5.16
C ILE A 43 -1.64 12.52 -3.85
N LYS A 44 -2.43 13.56 -3.56
CA LYS A 44 -2.26 14.37 -2.35
C LYS A 44 -2.43 13.53 -1.08
N SER A 45 -3.45 12.69 -1.04
CA SER A 45 -3.76 11.85 0.12
C SER A 45 -2.72 10.75 0.34
N LEU A 46 -2.22 10.12 -0.73
CA LEU A 46 -1.14 9.14 -0.67
C LEU A 46 0.18 9.79 -0.28
N LEU A 47 0.51 10.98 -0.79
CA LEU A 47 1.71 11.71 -0.37
C LEU A 47 1.71 12.01 1.13
N TYR A 48 0.55 12.42 1.66
CA TYR A 48 0.40 12.70 3.07
C TYR A 48 0.57 11.43 3.90
N THR A 49 -0.14 10.35 3.56
CA THR A 49 -0.06 9.07 4.31
C THR A 49 1.30 8.39 4.17
N TYR A 50 1.98 8.54 3.02
CA TYR A 50 3.36 8.07 2.81
C TYR A 50 4.31 8.62 3.87
N LYS A 51 4.25 9.95 4.10
CA LYS A 51 5.07 10.63 5.11
C LYS A 51 4.59 10.32 6.52
N LYS A 52 3.28 10.45 6.78
CA LYS A 52 2.67 10.24 8.10
C LYS A 52 2.98 8.87 8.67
N PHE A 53 2.84 7.83 7.85
CA PHE A 53 3.11 6.45 8.26
C PHE A 53 4.52 5.97 7.93
N ARG A 54 5.42 6.84 7.45
CA ARG A 54 6.80 6.50 7.10
C ARG A 54 6.88 5.21 6.28
N ILE A 55 6.05 5.11 5.24
CA ILE A 55 5.78 3.84 4.51
C ILE A 55 7.08 3.17 4.02
N TYR A 56 8.07 3.98 3.63
CA TYR A 56 9.38 3.53 3.20
C TYR A 56 10.16 2.75 4.28
N LYS A 57 9.99 3.11 5.55
CA LYS A 57 10.60 2.47 6.73
C LYS A 57 9.82 1.31 7.31
N LEU A 58 8.69 0.90 6.73
CA LEU A 58 7.94 -0.23 7.27
C LEU A 58 8.83 -1.47 7.37
N ASP A 59 8.60 -2.29 8.38
CA ASP A 59 9.28 -3.58 8.49
C ASP A 59 8.67 -4.60 7.51
N HIS A 60 9.34 -5.74 7.36
CA HIS A 60 8.92 -6.84 6.49
C HIS A 60 7.59 -7.48 6.93
N PHE A 61 7.28 -7.44 8.23
CA PHE A 61 6.05 -7.99 8.79
C PHE A 61 5.42 -6.99 9.76
N VAL A 62 4.11 -6.88 9.71
CA VAL A 62 3.32 -6.15 10.71
C VAL A 62 3.38 -6.88 12.05
N ASP A 63 3.31 -6.16 13.16
CA ASP A 63 3.23 -6.77 14.48
C ASP A 63 1.89 -7.47 14.63
N THR A 64 1.92 -8.79 14.75
CA THR A 64 0.75 -9.64 15.01
C THR A 64 0.89 -10.37 16.34
N SER A 65 1.69 -9.86 17.28
CA SER A 65 1.91 -10.53 18.56
C SER A 65 0.60 -10.77 19.30
N ASP A 66 0.41 -12.01 19.79
CA ASP A 66 -0.81 -12.45 20.49
C ASP A 66 -1.07 -11.69 21.80
N ASN A 67 -0.09 -10.89 22.27
CA ASN A 67 -0.17 -10.06 23.48
C ASN A 67 -0.73 -8.65 23.22
N VAL A 68 -0.92 -8.28 21.96
CA VAL A 68 -1.60 -7.04 21.59
C VAL A 68 -3.03 -7.43 21.28
N SER A 69 -4.02 -6.87 21.99
CA SER A 69 -5.42 -7.14 21.67
C SER A 69 -5.62 -6.91 20.17
N ASP A 70 -6.39 -7.80 19.54
CA ASP A 70 -6.59 -7.85 18.07
C ASP A 70 -7.01 -6.49 17.45
N GLU A 71 -7.50 -5.57 18.28
CA GLU A 71 -7.85 -4.17 18.01
C GLU A 71 -6.65 -3.25 17.65
N TYR A 72 -5.41 -3.62 17.99
CA TYR A 72 -4.22 -2.79 17.79
C TYR A 72 -3.14 -3.45 16.93
N VAL A 73 -3.48 -4.01 15.77
CA VAL A 73 -2.44 -4.35 14.78
C VAL A 73 -1.68 -3.04 14.45
N GLN A 74 -0.37 -3.01 14.71
CA GLN A 74 0.44 -1.80 14.52
C GLN A 74 1.45 -1.97 13.39
N LEU A 75 1.62 -0.90 12.61
CA LEU A 75 2.72 -0.79 11.66
C LEU A 75 4.05 -0.84 12.43
N THR A 76 4.93 -1.71 11.97
CA THR A 76 6.29 -1.91 12.46
C THR A 76 7.27 -1.18 11.56
N TYR A 77 8.41 -0.78 12.11
CA TYR A 77 9.41 0.00 11.40
C TYR A 77 10.78 -0.65 11.55
N SER A 78 11.57 -0.63 10.47
CA SER A 78 12.92 -1.21 10.44
C SER A 78 13.92 -0.45 11.32
N ASP A 79 13.60 0.79 11.70
CA ASP A 79 14.42 1.64 12.55
C ASP A 79 13.98 1.65 14.01
N LYS A 80 13.21 0.64 14.45
CA LYS A 80 12.96 0.45 15.89
C LYS A 80 14.33 0.36 16.59
N PRO A 81 14.61 1.21 17.60
CA PRO A 81 15.76 0.97 18.46
C PRO A 81 15.59 -0.44 19.05
N LYS A 82 16.66 -1.24 19.00
CA LYS A 82 16.71 -2.45 19.82
C LYS A 82 16.38 -2.01 21.26
N TYR A 83 15.56 -2.80 21.95
CA TYR A 83 14.92 -2.47 23.22
C TYR A 83 15.86 -1.92 24.33
N ASP A 84 17.17 -1.98 24.14
CA ASP A 84 18.20 -1.47 25.07
C ASP A 84 18.41 0.06 25.04
N GLU A 85 17.93 0.80 24.03
CA GLU A 85 18.11 2.28 23.94
C GLU A 85 16.92 3.12 24.44
N ILE A 86 15.81 2.48 24.83
CA ILE A 86 14.56 3.18 25.20
C ILE A 86 14.60 3.72 26.64
N LEU A 87 15.40 3.12 27.53
CA LEU A 87 15.51 3.56 28.92
C LEU A 87 16.27 4.89 29.09
N ASP A 88 17.15 5.24 28.16
CA ASP A 88 17.93 6.49 28.22
C ASP A 88 17.23 7.68 27.51
N SER A 89 16.24 7.43 26.66
CA SER A 89 15.57 8.48 25.87
C SER A 89 14.25 8.99 26.49
N ILE A 90 13.66 8.25 27.43
CA ILE A 90 12.43 8.67 28.14
C ILE A 90 12.73 9.74 29.22
N SER A 91 13.98 9.87 29.65
CA SER A 91 14.36 10.78 30.75
C SER A 91 14.76 12.21 30.31
N MET A 92 14.88 12.55 29.02
CA MET A 92 15.45 13.85 28.61
C MET A 92 14.71 14.70 27.54
N SER A 93 13.50 14.36 27.08
CA SER A 93 12.82 15.17 26.05
C SER A 93 11.44 15.68 26.46
N ARG A 94 11.40 16.43 27.58
CA ARG A 94 10.31 17.37 27.89
C ARG A 94 10.88 18.79 27.90
N SER A 95 11.00 19.42 26.73
CA SER A 95 11.00 20.87 26.61
C SER A 95 10.87 21.31 25.14
N ASP A 96 9.80 22.06 24.89
CA ASP A 96 9.68 23.15 23.91
C ASP A 96 9.94 22.86 22.42
N HIS A 97 8.90 22.39 21.72
CA HIS A 97 8.48 22.96 20.41
C HIS A 97 7.04 22.56 19.99
N SER A 98 6.14 23.57 20.00
CA SER A 98 4.96 23.80 19.14
C SER A 98 3.68 22.96 19.30
N SER A 99 2.70 23.48 20.06
CA SER A 99 1.30 23.03 20.00
C SER A 99 0.68 23.20 18.61
N ASP A 100 1.14 24.18 17.83
CA ASP A 100 0.61 24.48 16.49
C ASP A 100 0.97 23.40 15.46
N SER A 101 2.15 22.77 15.56
CA SER A 101 2.51 21.65 14.68
C SER A 101 1.64 20.42 14.96
N TYR A 102 1.26 20.20 16.21
CA TYR A 102 0.34 19.14 16.61
C TYR A 102 -1.07 19.38 16.06
N LEU A 103 -1.60 20.59 16.19
CA LEU A 103 -2.92 20.99 15.68
C LEU A 103 -3.02 20.98 14.15
N ILE A 104 -1.95 21.35 13.43
CA ILE A 104 -1.88 21.27 11.97
C ILE A 104 -1.96 19.81 11.50
N ASN A 105 -1.32 18.89 12.23
CA ASN A 105 -1.38 17.46 11.91
C ASN A 105 -2.78 16.86 12.12
N GLU A 106 -3.54 17.28 13.13
CA GLU A 106 -4.90 16.78 13.36
C GLU A 106 -5.89 17.21 12.28
N LYS A 107 -5.81 18.47 11.83
CA LYS A 107 -6.65 18.97 10.72
C LYS A 107 -6.34 18.23 9.43
N LEU A 108 -5.06 18.04 9.11
CA LEU A 108 -4.65 17.28 7.92
C LEU A 108 -5.01 15.80 8.04
N ASP A 109 -4.92 15.21 9.24
CA ASP A 109 -5.36 13.83 9.49
C ASP A 109 -6.86 13.65 9.22
N ALA A 110 -7.68 14.64 9.57
CA ALA A 110 -9.11 14.66 9.25
C ALA A 110 -9.35 14.86 7.75
N ILE A 111 -8.72 15.87 7.13
CA ILE A 111 -8.86 16.18 5.69
C ILE A 111 -8.47 15.00 4.82
N TYR A 112 -7.40 14.28 5.18
CA TYR A 112 -6.92 13.12 4.44
C TYR A 112 -7.41 11.78 5.02
N ASN A 113 -8.37 11.79 5.95
CA ASN A 113 -8.99 10.58 6.49
C ASN A 113 -7.99 9.49 6.90
N VAL A 114 -6.95 9.90 7.65
CA VAL A 114 -5.82 9.04 8.03
C VAL A 114 -6.26 7.82 8.82
N HIS A 115 -7.29 7.97 9.65
CA HIS A 115 -7.84 6.88 10.43
C HIS A 115 -8.42 5.78 9.52
N TYR A 116 -9.26 6.15 8.57
CA TYR A 116 -9.83 5.20 7.62
C TYR A 116 -8.74 4.59 6.72
N PHE A 117 -7.76 5.40 6.27
CA PHE A 117 -6.63 4.87 5.53
C PHE A 117 -5.93 3.77 6.31
N LYS A 118 -5.56 4.02 7.58
CA LYS A 118 -4.88 3.05 8.43
C LYS A 118 -5.71 1.78 8.59
N LYS A 119 -7.02 1.94 8.85
CA LYS A 119 -7.96 0.83 8.98
C LYS A 119 -8.01 0.00 7.70
N MET A 120 -8.33 0.60 6.55
CA MET A 120 -8.38 -0.10 5.25
C MET A 120 -7.03 -0.75 4.90
N PHE A 121 -5.93 -0.08 5.23
CA PHE A 121 -4.58 -0.55 4.93
C PHE A 121 -4.24 -1.81 5.73
N LEU A 122 -4.62 -1.86 7.02
CA LEU A 122 -4.37 -2.97 7.93
C LEU A 122 -5.47 -4.03 7.95
N ASP A 123 -6.71 -3.73 7.56
CA ASP A 123 -7.81 -4.70 7.44
C ASP A 123 -7.71 -5.45 6.10
N ASP A 124 -6.53 -6.02 5.84
CA ASP A 124 -6.25 -6.86 4.69
C ASP A 124 -5.73 -8.22 5.16
N PRO A 125 -6.36 -9.35 4.78
CA PRO A 125 -5.88 -10.66 5.21
C PRO A 125 -4.48 -10.97 4.70
N TYR A 126 -4.06 -10.34 3.59
CA TYR A 126 -2.73 -10.53 3.04
C TYR A 126 -1.64 -9.72 3.78
N ARG A 127 -1.99 -8.89 4.78
CA ARG A 127 -1.02 -8.11 5.59
C ARG A 127 0.05 -8.95 6.28
N ILE A 128 -0.22 -10.24 6.47
CA ILE A 128 0.70 -11.21 7.07
C ILE A 128 1.80 -11.66 6.12
N LEU A 129 1.66 -11.38 4.82
CA LEU A 129 2.67 -11.72 3.83
C LEU A 129 3.80 -10.70 3.89
N ILE A 130 5.01 -11.20 3.64
CA ILE A 130 6.21 -10.37 3.65
C ILE A 130 6.06 -9.12 2.77
N ASP A 131 6.46 -7.96 3.30
CA ASP A 131 6.43 -6.63 2.68
C ASP A 131 5.07 -6.24 2.06
N PHE A 132 3.98 -6.93 2.43
CA PHE A 132 2.69 -6.70 1.79
C PHE A 132 2.17 -5.28 1.99
N PRO A 133 2.23 -4.65 3.18
CA PRO A 133 1.80 -3.27 3.35
C PRO A 133 2.51 -2.30 2.40
N LYS A 134 3.85 -2.37 2.29
CA LYS A 134 4.62 -1.53 1.35
C LYS A 134 4.15 -1.71 -0.09
N ASN A 135 3.89 -2.95 -0.49
CA ASN A 135 3.53 -3.26 -1.86
C ASN A 135 2.04 -3.02 -2.17
N LYS A 136 1.16 -3.11 -1.17
CA LYS A 136 -0.20 -2.59 -1.23
C LYS A 136 -0.17 -1.08 -1.48
N PHE A 137 0.65 -0.34 -0.73
CA PHE A 137 0.82 1.10 -0.96
C PHE A 137 1.30 1.41 -2.38
N ARG A 138 2.35 0.74 -2.86
CA ARG A 138 2.83 0.89 -4.25
C ARG A 138 1.77 0.58 -5.30
N SER A 139 0.90 -0.40 -5.04
CA SER A 139 -0.20 -0.71 -5.95
C SER A 139 -1.24 0.42 -6.03
N MET A 140 -1.46 1.15 -4.92
CA MET A 140 -2.34 2.33 -4.90
C MET A 140 -1.75 3.51 -5.68
N MET A 141 -0.44 3.52 -5.93
CA MET A 141 0.23 4.53 -6.76
C MET A 141 0.12 4.24 -8.27
N ILE A 142 -0.58 3.17 -8.66
CA ILE A 142 -0.90 2.87 -10.07
C ILE A 142 -2.26 3.51 -10.40
N LEU A 143 -2.20 4.77 -10.80
CA LEU A 143 -3.32 5.65 -11.13
C LEU A 143 -4.08 5.16 -12.35
N SER A 144 -5.39 5.39 -12.36
CA SER A 144 -6.30 5.00 -13.45
C SER A 144 -6.40 6.04 -14.56
N ASP A 145 -5.92 7.25 -14.29
CA ASP A 145 -5.80 8.32 -15.26
C ASP A 145 -4.61 9.23 -14.90
N ALA A 146 -4.27 10.16 -15.78
CA ALA A 146 -3.33 11.23 -15.50
C ALA A 146 -3.95 12.26 -14.52
N PRO A 147 -3.14 12.89 -13.65
CA PRO A 147 -3.60 14.03 -12.85
C PRO A 147 -3.88 15.25 -13.73
N ASN A 148 -4.83 16.09 -13.31
CA ASN A 148 -5.15 17.33 -14.03
C ASN A 148 -4.32 18.50 -13.50
N ASP A 149 -4.20 18.62 -12.18
CA ASP A 149 -3.67 19.82 -11.53
C ASP A 149 -2.37 19.58 -10.76
N VAL A 150 -1.96 18.32 -10.59
CA VAL A 150 -0.80 17.95 -9.76
C VAL A 150 0.28 17.29 -10.61
N ALA A 151 1.47 17.91 -10.62
CA ALA A 151 2.66 17.26 -11.17
C ALA A 151 2.99 15.98 -10.38
N LEU A 152 3.33 14.90 -11.09
CA LEU A 152 3.66 13.64 -10.44
C LEU A 152 4.92 13.80 -9.56
N PRO A 153 4.80 13.62 -8.23
CA PRO A 153 5.92 13.78 -7.32
C PRO A 153 6.91 12.64 -7.52
N THR A 154 8.20 12.94 -7.38
CA THR A 154 9.24 11.91 -7.24
C THR A 154 9.39 11.57 -5.76
N LEU A 155 9.23 10.29 -5.41
CA LEU A 155 9.51 9.79 -4.07
C LEU A 155 10.71 8.87 -4.10
N ASP A 156 11.43 8.83 -2.99
CA ASP A 156 12.58 7.97 -2.82
C ASP A 156 12.17 6.50 -2.64
N GLU A 157 13.16 5.62 -2.64
CA GLU A 157 12.99 4.21 -2.28
C GLU A 157 11.94 3.47 -3.13
N GLY A 158 11.89 3.75 -4.42
CA GLY A 158 11.05 3.01 -5.37
C GLY A 158 9.56 3.13 -5.07
N PHE A 159 9.13 4.28 -4.55
CA PHE A 159 7.74 4.71 -4.60
C PHE A 159 7.62 5.68 -5.76
N LYS A 160 6.79 5.36 -6.76
CA LYS A 160 6.55 6.23 -7.91
C LYS A 160 5.13 6.06 -8.38
N PHE A 161 4.53 7.17 -8.80
CA PHE A 161 3.23 7.13 -9.45
C PHE A 161 3.39 6.63 -10.89
N LEU A 162 2.48 5.75 -11.29
CA LEU A 162 2.38 5.20 -12.63
C LEU A 162 0.94 5.40 -13.11
N VAL A 163 0.76 5.65 -14.40
CA VAL A 163 -0.57 5.71 -15.00
C VAL A 163 -0.80 4.43 -15.80
N LEU A 164 -1.97 3.82 -15.59
CA LEU A 164 -2.46 2.67 -16.33
C LEU A 164 -3.96 2.85 -16.55
N LEU A 165 -4.34 3.22 -17.76
CA LEU A 165 -5.73 3.40 -18.14
C LEU A 165 -6.46 2.06 -18.15
N SER A 166 -7.72 2.08 -17.76
CA SER A 166 -8.50 0.84 -17.59
C SER A 166 -8.65 0.06 -18.89
N ASP A 167 -8.91 0.76 -19.99
CA ASP A 167 -9.10 0.26 -21.35
C ASP A 167 -7.78 -0.01 -22.11
N SER A 168 -6.64 0.09 -21.43
CA SER A 168 -5.33 -0.18 -22.02
C SER A 168 -5.21 -1.59 -22.60
N THR A 169 -4.32 -1.74 -23.58
CA THR A 169 -3.98 -3.04 -24.18
C THR A 169 -3.22 -3.94 -23.21
N ASP A 170 -3.24 -5.25 -23.44
CA ASP A 170 -2.50 -6.19 -22.59
C ASP A 170 -0.99 -5.90 -22.55
N ASP A 171 -0.42 -5.41 -23.64
CA ASP A 171 0.99 -5.05 -23.71
C ASP A 171 1.31 -3.81 -22.87
N GLU A 172 0.37 -2.87 -22.79
CA GLU A 172 0.48 -1.72 -21.90
C GLU A 172 0.34 -2.13 -20.42
N TYR A 173 -0.60 -3.03 -20.10
CA TYR A 173 -0.68 -3.66 -18.78
C TYR A 173 0.64 -4.37 -18.41
N ARG A 174 1.22 -5.14 -19.34
CA ARG A 174 2.53 -5.79 -19.17
C ARG A 174 3.62 -4.77 -18.92
N ARG A 175 3.71 -3.73 -19.76
CA ARG A 175 4.71 -2.67 -19.64
C ARG A 175 4.64 -1.99 -18.28
N VAL A 176 3.46 -1.54 -17.85
CA VAL A 176 3.33 -0.78 -16.60
C VAL A 176 3.53 -1.66 -15.37
N ILE A 177 2.87 -2.84 -15.31
CA ILE A 177 2.91 -3.70 -14.13
C ILE A 177 4.29 -4.34 -13.95
N LEU A 178 4.96 -4.81 -15.01
CA LEU A 178 6.26 -5.47 -14.89
C LEU A 178 7.40 -4.48 -14.57
N ASN A 179 7.28 -3.22 -15.00
CA ASN A 179 8.22 -2.14 -14.67
C ASN A 179 7.85 -1.35 -13.40
N SER A 180 6.78 -1.76 -12.72
CA SER A 180 6.40 -1.21 -11.42
C SER A 180 7.39 -1.66 -10.33
N PRO A 181 7.56 -0.86 -9.27
CA PRO A 181 8.44 -1.22 -8.16
C PRO A 181 7.78 -2.22 -7.19
N LEU A 182 6.73 -2.92 -7.62
CA LEU A 182 6.09 -3.95 -6.81
C LEU A 182 7.10 -5.05 -6.48
N TYR A 183 7.24 -5.28 -5.17
CA TYR A 183 8.15 -6.22 -4.55
C TYR A 183 9.62 -6.02 -4.95
N LYS A 184 10.04 -4.74 -5.13
CA LYS A 184 11.43 -4.39 -5.46
C LYS A 184 12.47 -4.87 -4.44
N GLU A 185 12.05 -5.17 -3.21
CA GLU A 185 12.91 -5.72 -2.15
C GLU A 185 13.38 -7.15 -2.46
N HIS A 186 12.71 -7.83 -3.40
CA HIS A 186 12.92 -9.24 -3.71
C HIS A 186 13.38 -9.40 -5.15
N GLU A 187 14.44 -10.18 -5.34
CA GLU A 187 14.90 -10.56 -6.67
C GLU A 187 13.98 -11.63 -7.25
N ILE A 188 13.06 -11.21 -8.14
CA ILE A 188 12.10 -12.09 -8.81
C ILE A 188 12.40 -12.07 -10.29
N LYS A 189 12.69 -13.24 -10.85
CA LYS A 189 12.94 -13.43 -12.28
C LYS A 189 11.79 -12.85 -13.12
N TYR A 190 12.14 -12.14 -14.18
CA TYR A 190 11.18 -11.51 -15.09
C TYR A 190 10.15 -12.51 -15.63
N ASP A 191 10.57 -13.70 -16.03
CA ASP A 191 9.68 -14.75 -16.56
C ASP A 191 8.61 -15.18 -15.56
N VAL A 192 8.93 -15.19 -14.27
CA VAL A 192 7.96 -15.50 -13.21
C VAL A 192 6.92 -14.38 -13.10
N LYS A 193 7.37 -13.11 -13.10
CA LYS A 193 6.48 -11.94 -13.09
C LYS A 193 5.55 -11.97 -14.31
N LEU A 194 6.10 -12.16 -15.51
CA LEU A 194 5.36 -12.24 -16.76
C LEU A 194 4.36 -13.40 -16.76
N LYS A 195 4.77 -14.60 -16.31
CA LYS A 195 3.89 -15.77 -16.22
C LYS A 195 2.73 -15.55 -15.25
N ILE A 196 2.98 -14.91 -14.10
CA ILE A 196 1.92 -14.56 -13.15
C ILE A 196 0.96 -13.55 -13.78
N LEU A 197 1.48 -12.49 -14.40
CA LEU A 197 0.66 -11.45 -15.01
C LEU A 197 -0.19 -11.97 -16.17
N ASN A 198 0.39 -12.74 -17.09
CA ASN A 198 -0.36 -13.33 -18.21
C ASN A 198 -1.51 -14.20 -17.71
N LYS A 199 -1.28 -15.03 -16.68
CA LYS A 199 -2.37 -15.82 -16.07
C LYS A 199 -3.50 -14.96 -15.51
N VAL A 200 -3.20 -13.77 -14.99
CA VAL A 200 -4.21 -12.83 -14.50
C VAL A 200 -4.95 -12.18 -15.66
N LEU A 201 -4.23 -11.66 -16.66
CA LEU A 201 -4.80 -11.03 -17.86
C LEU A 201 -5.67 -12.03 -18.64
N ASP A 202 -5.16 -13.21 -18.94
CA ASP A 202 -5.90 -14.26 -19.66
C ASP A 202 -7.19 -14.62 -18.94
N LYS A 203 -7.16 -14.69 -17.60
CA LYS A 203 -8.37 -14.94 -16.80
C LYS A 203 -9.36 -13.79 -16.95
N GLN A 204 -8.91 -12.55 -16.81
CA GLN A 204 -9.82 -11.39 -16.90
C GLN A 204 -10.34 -11.18 -18.32
N ARG A 205 -9.56 -11.43 -19.37
CA ARG A 205 -10.04 -11.36 -20.77
C ARG A 205 -11.09 -12.42 -21.08
N ARG A 206 -11.00 -13.62 -20.50
CA ARG A 206 -12.06 -14.64 -20.63
C ARG A 206 -13.33 -14.25 -19.89
N GLU A 207 -13.21 -13.62 -18.73
CA GLU A 207 -14.35 -13.16 -17.93
C GLU A 207 -15.00 -11.88 -18.49
N HIS A 208 -14.21 -11.05 -19.20
CA HIS A 208 -14.60 -9.72 -19.68
C HIS A 208 -14.10 -9.49 -21.13
N PRO A 209 -14.70 -10.18 -22.11
CA PRO A 209 -14.32 -10.05 -23.52
C PRO A 209 -14.59 -8.65 -24.11
N GLU A 210 -15.51 -7.89 -23.52
CA GLU A 210 -15.89 -6.54 -23.93
C GLU A 210 -14.82 -5.47 -23.66
N GLY A 211 -13.83 -5.77 -22.81
CA GLY A 211 -12.81 -4.82 -22.40
C GLY A 211 -12.73 -4.69 -20.88
N PHE A 212 -11.84 -3.81 -20.43
CA PHE A 212 -11.57 -3.60 -19.01
C PHE A 212 -12.06 -2.22 -18.57
N ASN A 213 -12.80 -2.19 -17.47
CA ASN A 213 -13.15 -0.97 -16.75
C ASN A 213 -12.27 -0.80 -15.50
N GLN A 214 -12.47 0.26 -14.73
CA GLN A 214 -11.67 0.56 -13.54
C GLN A 214 -11.72 -0.57 -12.49
N ASP A 215 -12.87 -1.21 -12.29
CA ASP A 215 -13.00 -2.33 -11.35
C ASP A 215 -12.15 -3.53 -11.77
N ILE A 216 -12.17 -3.85 -13.07
CA ILE A 216 -11.37 -4.93 -13.64
C ILE A 216 -9.88 -4.58 -13.56
N LYS A 217 -9.48 -3.34 -13.89
CA LYS A 217 -8.10 -2.87 -13.71
C LYS A 217 -7.63 -3.05 -12.27
N TYR A 218 -8.42 -2.59 -11.29
CA TYR A 218 -8.11 -2.77 -9.88
C TYR A 218 -7.97 -4.25 -9.52
N LYS A 219 -8.90 -5.11 -9.99
CA LYS A 219 -8.86 -6.55 -9.77
C LYS A 219 -7.60 -7.18 -10.38
N ILE A 220 -7.15 -6.75 -11.56
CA ILE A 220 -5.90 -7.20 -12.19
C ILE A 220 -4.70 -6.85 -11.31
N VAL A 221 -4.54 -5.58 -10.96
CA VAL A 221 -3.41 -5.10 -10.15
C VAL A 221 -3.38 -5.78 -8.79
N ARG A 222 -4.53 -5.86 -8.10
CA ARG A 222 -4.65 -6.54 -6.81
C ARG A 222 -4.35 -8.03 -6.90
N THR A 223 -4.89 -8.72 -7.90
CA THR A 223 -4.65 -10.17 -8.07
C THR A 223 -3.18 -10.44 -8.39
N TYR A 224 -2.55 -9.61 -9.22
CA TYR A 224 -1.12 -9.70 -9.50
C TYR A 224 -0.28 -9.49 -8.24
N LEU A 225 -0.54 -8.43 -7.47
CA LEU A 225 0.11 -8.15 -6.20
C LEU A 225 0.04 -9.35 -5.25
N ILE A 226 -1.16 -9.91 -5.04
CA ILE A 226 -1.39 -11.05 -4.14
C ILE A 226 -0.64 -12.29 -4.62
N LYS A 227 -0.69 -12.59 -5.93
CA LYS A 227 0.01 -13.75 -6.48
C LYS A 227 1.52 -13.61 -6.35
N LEU A 228 2.05 -12.41 -6.52
CA LEU A 228 3.47 -12.12 -6.35
C LEU A 228 3.88 -12.25 -4.89
N ALA A 229 3.11 -11.68 -3.95
CA ALA A 229 3.29 -11.83 -2.51
C ALA A 229 3.33 -13.30 -2.09
N PHE A 230 2.38 -14.09 -2.57
CA PHE A 230 2.29 -15.51 -2.31
C PHE A 230 3.50 -16.27 -2.84
N HIS A 231 3.92 -15.99 -4.08
CA HIS A 231 5.10 -16.61 -4.68
C HIS A 231 6.36 -16.34 -3.83
N ILE A 232 6.59 -15.09 -3.44
CA ILE A 232 7.76 -14.69 -2.63
C ILE A 232 7.73 -15.39 -1.27
N GLN A 233 6.58 -15.38 -0.60
CA GLN A 233 6.43 -16.01 0.71
C GLN A 233 6.75 -17.51 0.66
N VAL A 234 6.22 -18.21 -0.35
CA VAL A 234 6.47 -19.64 -0.57
C VAL A 234 7.95 -19.88 -0.86
N MET A 235 8.55 -19.12 -1.78
CA MET A 235 9.97 -19.27 -2.11
C MET A 235 10.88 -19.01 -0.92
N ARG A 236 10.55 -18.02 -0.09
CA ARG A 236 11.32 -17.69 1.12
C ARG A 236 11.26 -18.82 2.14
N ILE A 237 10.07 -19.34 2.44
CA ILE A 237 9.91 -20.47 3.37
C ILE A 237 10.65 -21.67 2.80
N PHE A 238 10.34 -22.05 1.57
CA PHE A 238 10.94 -23.19 0.88
C PHE A 238 12.47 -23.16 0.94
N LYS A 239 13.11 -22.03 0.56
CA LYS A 239 14.58 -21.89 0.63
C LYS A 239 15.14 -21.97 2.05
N THR A 240 14.41 -21.50 3.06
CA THR A 240 14.87 -21.48 4.45
C THR A 240 14.69 -22.84 5.13
N THR A 241 13.69 -23.61 4.71
CA THR A 241 13.29 -24.87 5.36
C THR A 241 13.59 -26.11 4.52
N LEU A 242 14.24 -25.97 3.36
CA LEU A 242 14.52 -27.09 2.48
C LEU A 242 15.44 -28.09 3.20
N PRO A 243 15.00 -29.35 3.41
CA PRO A 243 15.86 -30.39 3.94
C PRO A 243 17.02 -30.67 2.97
N LEU A 244 18.21 -30.88 3.50
CA LEU A 244 19.34 -31.36 2.71
C LEU A 244 19.05 -32.81 2.27
N ASN A 245 19.20 -33.10 0.98
CA ASN A 245 19.04 -34.42 0.33
C ASN A 245 17.62 -34.88 -0.06
N LEU A 246 16.70 -33.97 -0.39
CA LEU A 246 15.44 -34.38 -1.01
C LEU A 246 15.64 -34.88 -2.44
N THR A 247 14.90 -35.93 -2.81
CA THR A 247 14.68 -36.29 -4.20
C THR A 247 13.79 -35.25 -4.89
N PRO A 248 13.77 -35.16 -6.24
CA PRO A 248 12.91 -34.22 -6.96
C PRO A 248 11.40 -34.39 -6.66
N GLU A 249 10.95 -35.61 -6.34
CA GLU A 249 9.56 -35.88 -5.99
C GLU A 249 9.22 -35.31 -4.61
N GLU A 250 10.06 -35.57 -3.60
CA GLU A 250 9.92 -35.03 -2.26
C GLU A 250 10.06 -33.49 -2.25
N GLU A 251 10.91 -32.94 -3.12
CA GLU A 251 11.06 -31.50 -3.30
C GLU A 251 9.75 -30.85 -3.81
N ASN A 252 9.10 -31.48 -4.79
CA ASN A 252 7.82 -31.02 -5.31
C ASN A 252 6.71 -31.13 -4.26
N GLU A 253 6.64 -32.25 -3.55
CA GLU A 253 5.67 -32.45 -2.46
C GLU A 253 5.87 -31.41 -1.35
N PHE A 254 7.12 -31.17 -0.94
CA PHE A 254 7.46 -30.17 0.07
C PHE A 254 7.05 -28.76 -0.38
N HIS A 255 7.31 -28.41 -1.63
CA HIS A 255 6.89 -27.13 -2.20
C HIS A 255 5.37 -26.95 -2.18
N ASP A 256 4.60 -27.99 -2.49
CA ASP A 256 3.13 -27.94 -2.44
C ASP A 256 2.60 -27.88 -1.00
N ASN A 257 3.24 -28.56 -0.05
CA ASN A 257 2.94 -28.45 1.38
C ASN A 257 3.17 -27.02 1.90
N VAL A 258 4.28 -26.38 1.52
CA VAL A 258 4.54 -24.96 1.87
C VAL A 258 3.46 -24.05 1.29
N LYS A 259 3.07 -24.23 0.01
CA LYS A 259 1.98 -23.44 -0.59
C LYS A 259 0.68 -23.59 0.19
N ASN A 260 0.30 -24.81 0.55
CA ASN A 260 -0.95 -25.07 1.28
C ASN A 260 -0.91 -24.43 2.67
N SER A 261 0.21 -24.51 3.38
CA SER A 261 0.39 -23.86 4.68
C SER A 261 0.21 -22.34 4.61
N VAL A 262 0.79 -21.68 3.61
CA VAL A 262 0.61 -20.22 3.40
C VAL A 262 -0.86 -19.88 3.11
N ARG A 263 -1.56 -20.69 2.30
CA ARG A 263 -3.00 -20.48 2.01
C ARG A 263 -3.86 -20.56 3.26
N VAL A 264 -3.70 -21.64 4.03
CA VAL A 264 -4.45 -21.86 5.28
C VAL A 264 -4.24 -20.69 6.25
N ARG A 265 -3.01 -20.16 6.34
CA ARG A 265 -2.74 -19.00 7.19
C ARG A 265 -3.49 -17.74 6.76
N ILE A 266 -3.55 -17.47 5.45
CA ILE A 266 -4.32 -16.33 4.89
C ILE A 266 -5.81 -16.51 5.15
N GLU A 267 -6.34 -17.72 4.98
CA GLU A 267 -7.76 -18.03 5.24
C GLU A 267 -8.12 -17.80 6.70
N ARG A 268 -7.28 -18.27 7.64
CA ARG A 268 -7.46 -17.98 9.07
C ARG A 268 -7.50 -16.49 9.37
N GLU A 269 -6.59 -15.72 8.78
CA GLU A 269 -6.58 -14.26 8.95
C GLU A 269 -7.81 -13.58 8.33
N SER A 270 -8.35 -14.13 7.25
CA SER A 270 -9.56 -13.63 6.62
C SER A 270 -10.78 -13.85 7.52
N ILE A 271 -10.87 -15.02 8.15
CA ILE A 271 -11.91 -15.35 9.14
C ILE A 271 -11.80 -14.45 10.37
N LYS A 272 -10.57 -14.25 10.90
CA LYS A 272 -10.33 -13.34 12.02
C LYS A 272 -10.84 -11.93 11.74
N LEU A 273 -10.51 -11.37 10.56
CA LEU A 273 -10.97 -10.04 10.18
C LEU A 273 -12.50 -9.96 9.97
N ALA A 274 -13.11 -11.00 9.39
CA ALA A 274 -14.56 -11.06 9.21
C ALA A 274 -15.30 -11.00 10.56
N ASN A 275 -14.81 -11.76 11.55
CA ASN A 275 -15.40 -11.79 12.89
C ASN A 275 -15.28 -10.46 13.65
N ARG A 276 -14.30 -9.60 13.31
CA ARG A 276 -14.17 -8.24 13.88
C ARG A 276 -15.21 -7.26 13.33
N SER A 277 -15.78 -7.56 12.16
CA SER A 277 -16.70 -6.65 11.45
C SER A 277 -18.17 -6.93 11.77
N THR A 278 -18.46 -8.02 12.49
CA THR A 278 -19.78 -8.36 13.04
C THR A 278 -19.90 -7.77 14.46
N PRO A 279 -20.90 -6.90 14.72
CA PRO A 279 -21.15 -6.31 16.03
C PRO A 279 -21.62 -7.32 17.08
#